data_AF-A0A955ARV9-F1
#
_entry.id   AF-A0A955ARV9-F1
#
_cell.length_a   1.000
_cell.length_b   1.000
_cell.length_c   1.000
_cell.angle_alpha   90.00
_cell.angle_beta   90.00
_cell.angle_gamma   90.00
#
_symmetry.space_group_name_H-M   'P 1'
#
loop_
_entity.id
_entity.type
_entity.pdbx_description
1 polymer ?
#
loop_
_entity_poly.entity_id
_entity_poly.type
_entity_poly.pdbx_seq_one_letter_code
_entity_poly.pdbx_strand_id
1 'polypeptide(L)'
;MKKPVGILVIILVAAVSWIFFKNFQITGLAGLRVVPRTPVEGSPTTPLTERLAPLFPSTPDTNTTTASTTSVAPPPSTTVHRRQDANTPQGRTTIRVASFNLDSLTATKMRRVDALLADICRMFDVIALQGVQAQEDYIIPRLTELMNKQGGRDFDYLVGPRLGPPGYQQQYAFVYDQQAVMCDRPELYTIDDRDNLMVQEPLVAWFRTVRAPADKAFTFSLVNVSVEPEHAKL
;
A
#
# COMPACT_ATOMS: atom_id res chain seq x y z
N MET A 1 16.05 -27.09 -44.75
CA MET A 1 16.57 -25.70 -44.86
C MET A 1 15.78 -24.80 -43.91
N LYS A 2 16.32 -24.47 -42.72
CA LYS A 2 15.67 -23.56 -41.74
C LYS A 2 16.00 -22.11 -42.12
N LYS A 3 14.97 -21.27 -42.24
CA LYS A 3 15.03 -19.91 -42.84
C LYS A 3 15.89 -18.95 -41.99
N PRO A 4 16.60 -17.98 -42.62
CA PRO A 4 17.55 -17.06 -41.95
C PRO A 4 16.92 -15.99 -41.03
N VAL A 5 15.60 -16.03 -40.80
CA VAL A 5 14.86 -15.01 -40.05
C VAL A 5 15.29 -14.93 -38.58
N GLY A 6 15.71 -16.04 -37.97
CA GLY A 6 16.13 -16.06 -36.56
C GLY A 6 17.41 -15.27 -36.29
N ILE A 7 18.33 -15.21 -37.26
CA ILE A 7 19.61 -14.52 -37.10
C ILE A 7 19.41 -13.00 -37.13
N LEU A 8 18.48 -12.51 -37.97
CA LEU A 8 18.20 -11.08 -38.10
C LEU A 8 17.61 -10.48 -36.80
N VAL A 9 16.75 -11.24 -36.12
CA VAL A 9 16.14 -10.81 -34.85
C VAL A 9 17.18 -10.73 -33.74
N ILE A 10 18.12 -11.68 -33.68
CA ILE A 10 19.20 -11.67 -32.68
C ILE A 10 20.12 -10.47 -32.87
N ILE A 11 20.45 -10.14 -34.11
CA ILE A 11 21.28 -8.96 -34.44
C ILE A 11 20.56 -7.67 -34.03
N LEU A 12 19.26 -7.57 -34.27
CA LEU A 12 18.47 -6.38 -33.94
C LEU A 12 18.36 -6.19 -32.41
N VAL A 13 18.15 -7.27 -31.65
CA VAL A 13 18.13 -7.24 -30.18
C VAL A 13 19.49 -6.85 -29.61
N ALA A 14 20.59 -7.37 -30.18
CA ALA A 14 21.94 -7.03 -29.77
C ALA A 14 22.27 -5.56 -30.06
N ALA A 15 21.86 -5.03 -31.22
CA ALA A 15 22.07 -3.63 -31.59
C ALA A 15 21.30 -2.67 -30.68
N VAL A 16 20.04 -2.97 -30.37
CA VAL A 16 19.23 -2.17 -29.42
C VAL A 16 19.82 -2.21 -28.02
N SER A 17 20.30 -3.38 -27.57
CA SER A 17 20.96 -3.53 -26.27
C SER A 17 22.26 -2.72 -26.20
N TRP A 18 23.08 -2.77 -27.25
CA TRP A 18 24.32 -1.99 -27.33
C TRP A 18 24.07 -0.47 -27.30
N ILE A 19 23.05 0.00 -28.02
CA ILE A 19 22.63 1.41 -28.01
C ILE A 19 22.19 1.83 -26.61
N PHE A 20 21.41 0.99 -25.93
CA PHE A 20 20.97 1.23 -24.56
C PHE A 20 22.15 1.36 -23.60
N PHE A 21 23.08 0.40 -23.59
CA PHE A 21 24.26 0.45 -22.70
C PHE A 21 25.24 1.58 -23.03
N LYS A 22 25.27 2.07 -24.28
CA LYS A 22 26.11 3.22 -24.66
C LYS A 22 25.52 4.56 -24.21
N ASN A 23 24.19 4.70 -24.23
CA ASN A 23 23.53 5.99 -24.05
C ASN A 23 22.92 6.20 -22.66
N PHE A 24 22.72 5.14 -21.87
CA PHE A 24 22.11 5.21 -20.55
C PHE A 24 23.09 4.74 -19.47
N GLN A 25 23.51 5.66 -18.60
CA GLN A 25 24.26 5.37 -17.38
C GLN A 25 23.27 5.33 -16.21
N ILE A 26 23.08 4.17 -15.57
CA ILE A 26 22.28 4.08 -14.34
C ILE A 26 23.08 4.75 -13.21
N THR A 27 22.83 6.04 -13.00
CA THR A 27 23.48 6.82 -11.95
C THR A 27 22.45 7.05 -10.84
N GLY A 28 22.71 6.55 -9.62
CA GLY A 28 21.78 6.74 -8.49
C GLY A 28 21.76 5.65 -7.41
N LEU A 29 22.40 4.48 -7.63
CA LEU A 29 22.47 3.43 -6.59
C LEU A 29 23.62 3.60 -5.59
N ALA A 30 24.54 4.53 -5.80
CA ALA A 30 25.75 4.68 -4.98
C ALA A 30 25.51 5.33 -3.59
N GLY A 31 24.29 5.81 -3.30
CA GLY A 31 23.94 6.50 -2.05
C GLY A 31 22.98 5.74 -1.12
N LEU A 32 22.54 4.52 -1.49
CA LEU A 32 21.61 3.73 -0.69
C LEU A 32 22.34 3.08 0.49
N ARG A 33 22.43 3.81 1.61
CA ARG A 33 22.86 3.25 2.89
C ARG A 33 21.66 2.71 3.65
N VAL A 34 21.57 1.38 3.74
CA VAL A 34 20.63 0.70 4.63
C VAL A 34 21.07 0.98 6.08
N VAL A 35 20.31 1.79 6.81
CA VAL A 35 20.51 2.00 8.24
C VAL A 35 19.59 1.04 9.00
N PRO A 36 20.11 0.07 9.76
CA PRO A 36 19.30 -0.72 10.67
C PRO A 36 18.64 0.21 11.71
N ARG A 37 17.34 0.08 11.97
CA ARG A 37 16.75 0.69 13.16
C ARG A 37 17.39 0.03 14.38
N THR A 38 18.16 0.78 15.15
CA THR A 38 18.53 0.37 16.51
C THR A 38 17.24 0.27 17.34
N PRO A 39 17.03 -0.85 18.05
CA PRO A 39 16.04 -0.91 19.11
C PRO A 39 16.40 0.18 20.12
N VAL A 40 15.47 1.09 20.41
CA VAL A 40 15.59 1.96 21.58
C VAL A 40 15.28 1.10 22.79
N GLU A 41 16.33 0.53 23.38
CA GLU A 41 16.29 -0.19 24.64
C GLU A 41 17.12 0.62 25.65
N GLY A 42 16.45 1.10 26.71
CA GLY A 42 17.11 1.65 27.90
C GLY A 42 17.11 3.18 28.02
N SER A 43 16.05 3.75 28.58
CA SER A 43 16.23 4.92 29.46
C SER A 43 16.90 4.43 30.76
N PRO A 44 18.02 5.01 31.20
CA PRO A 44 18.61 4.67 32.48
C PRO A 44 17.90 5.44 33.60
N THR A 45 17.20 4.74 34.48
CA THR A 45 16.85 5.28 35.80
C THR A 45 17.34 4.29 36.85
N THR A 46 18.61 4.42 37.22
CA THR A 46 19.21 3.71 38.36
C THR A 46 18.83 4.46 39.65
N PRO A 47 18.59 3.75 40.77
CA PRO A 47 17.95 4.32 41.95
C PRO A 47 18.98 4.96 42.90
N LEU A 48 18.54 5.98 43.64
CA LEU A 48 19.21 6.43 44.86
C LEU A 48 18.25 6.24 46.02
N THR A 49 18.46 5.14 46.73
CA THR A 49 18.03 4.95 48.11
C THR A 49 18.73 5.98 49.00
N GLU A 50 18.03 6.37 50.08
CA GLU A 50 18.45 7.27 51.16
C GLU A 50 18.43 8.78 50.88
N ARG A 51 17.38 9.43 51.38
CA ARG A 51 17.50 10.19 52.64
C ARG A 51 16.13 10.62 53.18
N LEU A 52 15.92 10.27 54.46
CA LEU A 52 14.99 10.86 55.44
C LEU A 52 13.55 10.29 55.47
N ALA A 53 13.35 9.25 56.27
CA ALA A 53 12.22 9.16 57.20
C ALA A 53 12.64 9.82 58.55
N PRO A 54 11.78 10.01 59.58
CA PRO A 54 10.34 9.75 59.71
C PRO A 54 9.55 10.91 60.38
N LEU A 55 8.21 10.84 60.47
CA LEU A 55 7.43 11.36 61.61
C LEU A 55 6.07 10.62 61.66
N PHE A 56 5.85 9.96 62.79
CA PHE A 56 4.82 9.01 63.24
C PHE A 56 3.35 9.54 63.23
N PRO A 57 2.30 8.81 63.74
CA PRO A 57 2.16 7.40 64.15
C PRO A 57 0.90 6.66 63.62
N SER A 58 0.91 5.36 63.91
CA SER A 58 -0.01 4.24 63.70
C SER A 58 -1.43 4.37 64.29
N THR A 59 -2.37 3.58 63.76
CA THR A 59 -3.13 2.56 64.54
C THR A 59 -3.78 1.51 63.63
N PRO A 60 -4.07 0.30 64.17
CA PRO A 60 -4.23 -0.94 63.40
C PRO A 60 -5.71 -1.28 63.17
N ASP A 61 -5.99 -2.24 62.28
CA ASP A 61 -6.89 -3.32 62.66
C ASP A 61 -6.68 -4.61 61.85
N THR A 62 -6.97 -5.67 62.58
CA THR A 62 -6.61 -7.08 62.42
C THR A 62 -7.70 -7.83 61.66
N ASN A 63 -7.33 -8.83 60.85
CA ASN A 63 -7.86 -10.22 60.84
C ASN A 63 -7.65 -10.88 59.46
N THR A 64 -6.92 -11.99 59.30
CA THR A 64 -7.00 -13.35 59.87
C THR A 64 -7.61 -14.33 58.84
N THR A 65 -6.83 -15.40 58.54
CA THR A 65 -7.25 -16.78 58.18
C THR A 65 -7.44 -17.21 56.71
N THR A 66 -6.41 -17.93 56.23
CA THR A 66 -6.43 -19.35 55.79
C THR A 66 -7.05 -19.75 54.45
N ALA A 67 -6.23 -20.29 53.54
CA ALA A 67 -6.22 -21.71 53.19
C ALA A 67 -5.12 -22.04 52.14
N SER A 68 -4.33 -23.06 52.45
CA SER A 68 -3.30 -23.67 51.61
C SER A 68 -3.95 -24.66 50.63
N THR A 69 -3.45 -24.78 49.40
CA THR A 69 -3.27 -26.09 48.74
C THR A 69 -2.40 -26.00 47.48
N THR A 70 -1.37 -26.82 47.50
CA THR A 70 -0.36 -27.09 46.48
C THR A 70 -1.01 -27.63 45.19
N SER A 71 -0.65 -27.10 44.02
CA SER A 71 -0.74 -27.85 42.77
C SER A 71 0.33 -27.42 41.77
N VAL A 72 0.90 -28.43 41.14
CA VAL A 72 2.19 -28.52 40.46
C VAL A 72 2.19 -27.80 39.11
N ALA A 73 3.31 -27.16 38.77
CA ALA A 73 3.53 -26.44 37.52
C ALA A 73 3.57 -27.37 36.28
N PRO A 74 2.92 -27.02 35.16
CA PRO A 74 3.27 -27.54 33.83
C PRO A 74 4.42 -26.72 33.19
N PRO A 75 5.19 -27.30 32.24
CA PRO A 75 6.35 -26.65 31.64
C PRO A 75 5.93 -25.44 30.77
N PRO A 76 6.84 -24.47 30.51
CA PRO A 76 6.52 -23.32 29.68
C PRO A 76 6.21 -23.79 28.25
N SER A 77 4.96 -23.67 27.83
CA SER A 77 4.60 -23.68 26.42
C SER A 77 5.37 -22.57 25.73
N THR A 78 6.30 -22.94 24.86
CA THR A 78 6.98 -22.05 23.93
C THR A 78 5.91 -21.22 23.22
N THR A 79 5.76 -19.96 23.62
CA THR A 79 4.90 -19.02 22.92
C THR A 79 5.60 -18.73 21.61
N VAL A 80 5.34 -19.59 20.60
CA VAL A 80 5.49 -19.19 19.21
C VAL A 80 4.53 -18.02 19.09
N HIS A 81 5.07 -16.81 19.13
CA HIS A 81 4.37 -15.58 18.81
C HIS A 81 3.93 -15.74 17.35
N ARG A 82 2.77 -16.36 17.15
CA ARG A 82 2.06 -16.40 15.89
C ARG A 82 1.94 -14.92 15.53
N ARG A 83 2.65 -14.49 14.48
CA ARG A 83 2.42 -13.19 13.86
C ARG A 83 0.93 -13.14 13.57
N GLN A 84 0.17 -12.47 14.44
CA GLN A 84 -1.19 -12.11 14.13
C GLN A 84 -1.07 -11.18 12.94
N ASP A 85 -1.65 -11.61 11.81
CA ASP A 85 -1.66 -10.84 10.59
C ASP A 85 -2.20 -9.44 10.88
N ALA A 86 -1.31 -8.44 10.88
CA ALA A 86 -1.62 -7.03 11.11
C ALA A 86 -2.47 -6.40 9.99
N ASN A 87 -3.09 -7.24 9.15
CA ASN A 87 -3.76 -6.87 7.92
C ASN A 87 -5.27 -7.15 7.92
N THR A 88 -5.83 -7.69 9.00
CA THR A 88 -7.28 -7.72 9.18
C THR A 88 -7.76 -6.33 9.59
N PRO A 89 -8.74 -5.72 8.89
CA PRO A 89 -9.22 -4.38 9.22
C PRO A 89 -9.78 -4.25 10.64
N GLN A 90 -10.09 -5.36 11.32
CA GLN A 90 -10.67 -5.41 12.66
C GLN A 90 -9.66 -4.96 13.73
N GLY A 91 -9.83 -3.73 14.22
CA GLY A 91 -9.07 -3.16 15.35
C GLY A 91 -8.26 -1.90 15.02
N ARG A 92 -8.07 -1.55 13.75
CA ARG A 92 -7.35 -0.31 13.36
C ARG A 92 -8.27 0.92 13.40
N THR A 93 -7.79 2.01 13.97
CA THR A 93 -8.45 3.33 13.97
C THR A 93 -8.04 4.20 12.78
N THR A 94 -7.19 3.68 11.90
CA THR A 94 -6.58 4.41 10.78
C THR A 94 -6.78 3.67 9.46
N ILE A 95 -7.04 4.43 8.39
CA ILE A 95 -7.02 3.94 7.00
C ILE A 95 -5.62 4.07 6.39
N ARG A 96 -5.27 3.17 5.47
CA ARG A 96 -4.06 3.25 4.64
C ARG A 96 -4.43 3.62 3.23
N VAL A 97 -3.86 4.72 2.74
CA VAL A 97 -4.03 5.19 1.38
C VAL A 97 -2.68 5.16 0.67
N ALA A 98 -2.66 4.77 -0.61
CA ALA A 98 -1.49 4.86 -1.47
C ALA A 98 -1.81 5.47 -2.82
N SER A 99 -0.77 5.96 -3.48
CA SER A 99 -0.75 6.27 -4.91
C SER A 99 0.39 5.50 -5.55
N PHE A 100 0.16 4.87 -6.70
CA PHE A 100 1.15 4.05 -7.36
C PHE A 100 1.07 4.17 -8.88
N ASN A 101 2.12 4.72 -9.47
CA ASN A 101 2.31 4.70 -10.92
C ASN A 101 2.91 3.36 -11.33
N LEU A 102 2.20 2.67 -12.21
CA LEU A 102 2.51 1.31 -12.64
C LEU A 102 3.47 1.26 -13.83
N ASP A 103 3.95 2.42 -14.29
CA ASP A 103 4.96 2.57 -15.34
C ASP A 103 4.55 1.82 -16.61
N SER A 104 3.57 2.34 -17.34
CA SER A 104 3.08 1.74 -18.58
C SER A 104 2.61 0.28 -18.42
N LEU A 105 1.68 0.03 -17.48
CA LEU A 105 1.06 -1.28 -17.28
C LEU A 105 0.24 -1.69 -18.51
N THR A 106 0.83 -2.59 -19.29
CA THR A 106 0.20 -3.31 -20.40
C THR A 106 -0.29 -4.68 -19.94
N ALA A 107 -1.12 -5.35 -20.74
CA ALA A 107 -1.52 -6.74 -20.47
C ALA A 107 -0.32 -7.71 -20.37
N THR A 108 0.73 -7.47 -21.15
CA THR A 108 1.97 -8.25 -21.08
C THR A 108 2.71 -8.02 -19.78
N LYS A 109 2.81 -6.76 -19.30
CA LYS A 109 3.40 -6.44 -18.00
C LYS A 109 2.58 -7.07 -16.88
N MET A 110 1.25 -6.93 -16.92
CA MET A 110 0.33 -7.50 -15.93
C MET A 110 0.53 -9.01 -15.74
N ARG A 111 0.63 -9.80 -16.83
CA ARG A 111 0.88 -11.26 -16.74
C ARG A 111 2.20 -11.65 -16.05
N ARG A 112 3.18 -10.74 -15.96
CA ARG A 112 4.48 -11.01 -15.33
C ARG A 112 4.53 -10.58 -13.86
N VAL A 113 3.71 -9.62 -13.48
CA VAL A 113 3.76 -8.98 -12.15
C VAL A 113 2.48 -9.21 -11.34
N ASP A 114 1.58 -10.06 -11.80
CA ASP A 114 0.22 -10.23 -11.26
C ASP A 114 0.17 -10.47 -9.75
N ALA A 115 0.88 -11.49 -9.26
CA ALA A 115 0.93 -11.84 -7.85
C ALA A 115 1.58 -10.74 -7.00
N LEU A 116 2.73 -10.24 -7.44
CA LEU A 116 3.46 -9.18 -6.75
C LEU A 116 2.65 -7.89 -6.65
N LEU A 117 1.99 -7.50 -7.74
CA LEU A 117 1.16 -6.29 -7.77
C LEU A 117 -0.05 -6.44 -6.86
N ALA A 118 -0.71 -7.59 -6.86
CA ALA A 118 -1.81 -7.87 -5.94
C ALA A 118 -1.36 -7.80 -4.47
N ASP A 119 -0.18 -8.35 -4.14
CA ASP A 119 0.38 -8.31 -2.79
C ASP A 119 0.65 -6.87 -2.33
N ILE A 120 1.26 -6.04 -3.19
CA ILE A 120 1.52 -4.63 -2.91
C ILE A 120 0.20 -3.87 -2.70
N CYS A 121 -0.77 -4.03 -3.61
CA CYS A 121 -2.06 -3.35 -3.51
C CYS A 121 -2.83 -3.74 -2.23
N ARG A 122 -2.74 -5.00 -1.79
CA ARG A 122 -3.36 -5.49 -0.55
C ARG A 122 -2.75 -4.93 0.74
N MET A 123 -1.68 -4.14 0.67
CA MET A 123 -1.13 -3.42 1.82
C MET A 123 -1.94 -2.16 2.18
N PHE A 124 -2.88 -1.75 1.33
CA PHE A 124 -3.63 -0.50 1.48
C PHE A 124 -5.13 -0.78 1.55
N ASP A 125 -5.87 0.19 2.09
CA ASP A 125 -7.33 0.17 2.15
C ASP A 125 -7.94 0.91 0.95
N VAL A 126 -7.23 1.90 0.42
CA VAL A 126 -7.50 2.56 -0.87
C VAL A 126 -6.18 2.78 -1.60
N ILE A 127 -6.11 2.46 -2.88
CA ILE A 127 -4.93 2.74 -3.72
C ILE A 127 -5.37 3.43 -5.02
N ALA A 128 -4.76 4.59 -5.29
CA ALA A 128 -4.85 5.29 -6.57
C ALA A 128 -3.80 4.71 -7.51
N LEU A 129 -4.21 4.30 -8.71
CA LEU A 129 -3.34 3.70 -9.72
C LEU A 129 -3.20 4.65 -10.92
N GLN A 130 -1.97 4.81 -11.39
CA GLN A 130 -1.62 5.51 -12.63
C GLN A 130 -0.83 4.58 -13.55
N GLY A 131 -0.59 4.98 -14.79
CA GLY A 131 0.25 4.21 -15.71
C GLY A 131 -0.47 3.07 -16.43
N VAL A 132 -1.81 2.96 -16.38
CA VAL A 132 -2.53 1.83 -17.00
C VAL A 132 -2.71 2.08 -18.50
N GLN A 133 -1.79 1.56 -19.32
CA GLN A 133 -1.78 1.76 -20.78
C GLN A 133 -2.37 0.61 -21.58
N ALA A 134 -2.68 -0.51 -20.93
CA ALA A 134 -3.33 -1.64 -21.58
C ALA A 134 -4.63 -1.20 -22.28
N GLN A 135 -4.84 -1.69 -23.49
CA GLN A 135 -6.05 -1.43 -24.27
C GLN A 135 -7.22 -2.28 -23.77
N GLU A 136 -6.91 -3.37 -23.08
CA GLU A 136 -7.89 -4.29 -22.55
C GLU A 136 -8.50 -3.76 -21.25
N ASP A 137 -9.84 -3.69 -21.20
CA ASP A 137 -10.56 -3.17 -20.03
C ASP A 137 -10.51 -4.11 -18.81
N TYR A 138 -10.02 -5.35 -18.99
CA TYR A 138 -9.98 -6.34 -17.92
C TYR A 138 -8.77 -6.19 -16.97
N ILE A 139 -7.83 -5.26 -17.19
CA ILE A 139 -6.61 -5.19 -16.37
C ILE A 139 -6.90 -4.87 -14.91
N ILE A 140 -7.67 -3.82 -14.63
CA ILE A 140 -8.06 -3.46 -13.27
C ILE A 140 -9.00 -4.51 -12.66
N PRO A 141 -10.07 -4.98 -13.35
CA PRO A 141 -10.87 -6.11 -12.87
C PRO A 141 -10.03 -7.33 -12.49
N ARG A 142 -9.06 -7.71 -13.33
CA ARG A 142 -8.17 -8.84 -13.07
C ARG A 142 -7.29 -8.63 -11.85
N LEU A 143 -6.74 -7.43 -11.67
CA LEU A 143 -5.97 -7.10 -10.47
C LEU A 143 -6.84 -7.24 -9.22
N THR A 144 -8.05 -6.69 -9.23
CA THR A 144 -9.00 -6.79 -8.11
C THR A 144 -9.38 -8.25 -7.82
N GLU A 145 -9.63 -9.07 -8.85
CA GLU A 145 -9.86 -10.51 -8.67
C GLU A 145 -8.69 -11.21 -7.99
N LEU A 146 -7.45 -10.92 -8.39
CA LEU A 146 -6.25 -11.50 -7.79
C LEU A 146 -6.11 -11.08 -6.32
N MET A 147 -6.44 -9.83 -6.00
CA MET A 147 -6.47 -9.34 -4.63
C MET A 147 -7.53 -10.10 -3.81
N ASN A 148 -8.72 -10.34 -4.36
CA ASN A 148 -9.80 -11.04 -3.66
C ASN A 148 -9.55 -12.55 -3.47
N LYS A 149 -8.77 -13.20 -4.34
CA LYS A 149 -8.44 -14.63 -4.24
C LYS A 149 -7.74 -15.03 -2.94
N GLN A 150 -7.01 -14.12 -2.30
CA GLN A 150 -6.31 -14.40 -1.05
C GLN A 150 -7.25 -14.43 0.18
N GLY A 151 -8.50 -13.98 0.03
CA GLY A 151 -9.47 -13.95 1.12
C GLY A 151 -9.19 -12.90 2.20
N GLY A 152 -10.09 -12.85 3.20
CA GLY A 152 -9.98 -12.00 4.39
C GLY A 152 -10.23 -10.50 4.20
N ARG A 153 -10.39 -10.04 2.96
CA ARG A 153 -10.70 -8.66 2.56
C ARG A 153 -11.59 -8.69 1.32
N ASP A 154 -12.33 -7.63 1.07
CA ASP A 154 -13.24 -7.55 -0.07
C ASP A 154 -12.96 -6.27 -0.87
N PHE A 155 -12.28 -6.41 -2.00
CA PHE A 155 -11.87 -5.30 -2.83
C PHE A 155 -12.78 -5.08 -4.01
N ASP A 156 -12.93 -3.81 -4.34
CA ASP A 156 -13.69 -3.29 -5.46
C ASP A 156 -12.90 -2.15 -6.13
N TYR A 157 -13.37 -1.68 -7.29
CA TYR A 157 -12.62 -0.73 -8.11
C TYR A 157 -13.49 0.34 -8.76
N LEU A 158 -12.80 1.44 -9.12
CA LEU A 158 -13.27 2.55 -9.93
C LEU A 158 -12.26 2.75 -11.06
N VAL A 159 -12.73 2.92 -12.28
CA VAL A 159 -11.87 3.15 -13.45
C VAL A 159 -12.35 4.40 -14.15
N GLY A 160 -11.43 5.34 -14.36
CA GLY A 160 -11.68 6.55 -15.13
C GLY A 160 -11.65 6.28 -16.65
N PRO A 161 -12.01 7.31 -17.45
CA PRO A 161 -11.87 7.24 -18.90
C PRO A 161 -10.39 7.07 -19.30
N ARG A 162 -10.19 6.70 -20.56
CA ARG A 162 -8.87 6.62 -21.18
C ARG A 162 -8.48 8.00 -21.70
N LEU A 163 -7.43 8.57 -21.14
CA LEU A 163 -7.02 9.97 -21.31
C LEU A 163 -5.61 10.06 -21.87
N GLY A 164 -5.30 11.20 -22.49
CA GLY A 164 -4.01 11.46 -23.15
C GLY A 164 -4.07 11.42 -24.68
N PRO A 165 -2.94 11.77 -25.33
CA PRO A 165 -2.87 11.89 -26.77
C PRO A 165 -3.00 10.51 -27.46
N PRO A 166 -3.43 10.49 -28.74
CA PRO A 166 -3.48 9.26 -29.52
C PRO A 166 -2.15 8.50 -29.49
N GLY A 167 -2.21 7.19 -29.22
CA GLY A 167 -1.03 6.33 -29.14
C GLY A 167 -0.32 6.33 -27.78
N TYR A 168 -0.65 7.25 -26.86
CA TYR A 168 -0.11 7.31 -25.50
C TYR A 168 -1.22 7.60 -24.49
N GLN A 169 -2.29 6.80 -24.55
CA GLN A 169 -3.40 6.94 -23.60
C GLN A 169 -3.22 6.03 -22.40
N GLN A 170 -3.59 6.52 -21.23
CA GLN A 170 -3.63 5.73 -20.00
C GLN A 170 -4.94 5.96 -19.23
N GLN A 171 -5.21 5.07 -18.27
CA GLN A 171 -6.33 5.20 -17.34
C GLN A 171 -5.82 5.41 -15.91
N TYR A 172 -6.56 6.24 -15.18
CA TYR A 172 -6.53 6.28 -13.73
C TYR A 172 -7.54 5.29 -13.16
N ALA A 173 -7.22 4.72 -12.01
CA ALA A 173 -8.13 3.86 -11.27
C ALA A 173 -7.97 4.04 -9.77
N PHE A 174 -8.99 3.62 -9.03
CA PHE A 174 -8.91 3.36 -7.60
C PHE A 174 -9.25 1.90 -7.35
N VAL A 175 -8.54 1.25 -6.44
CA VAL A 175 -8.93 -0.04 -5.85
C VAL A 175 -9.08 0.16 -4.35
N TYR A 176 -10.16 -0.32 -3.76
CA TYR A 176 -10.49 -0.08 -2.36
C TYR A 176 -11.09 -1.30 -1.68
N ASP A 177 -10.83 -1.45 -0.39
CA ASP A 177 -11.42 -2.48 0.46
C ASP A 177 -12.78 -2.01 1.01
N GLN A 178 -13.83 -2.69 0.59
CA GLN A 178 -15.22 -2.45 0.99
C GLN A 178 -15.45 -2.67 2.50
N GLN A 179 -14.56 -3.43 3.16
CA GLN A 179 -14.60 -3.59 4.61
C GLN A 179 -13.99 -2.41 5.37
N ALA A 180 -13.30 -1.49 4.68
CA ALA A 180 -12.68 -0.31 5.26
C ALA A 180 -13.40 0.97 4.85
N VAL A 181 -13.78 1.09 3.58
CA VAL A 181 -14.43 2.28 3.01
C VAL A 181 -15.59 1.94 2.08
N MET A 182 -16.57 2.83 2.02
CA MET A 182 -17.59 2.90 0.99
C MET A 182 -17.23 4.02 0.00
N CYS A 183 -17.59 3.85 -1.27
CA CYS A 183 -17.45 4.85 -2.30
C CYS A 183 -18.82 5.32 -2.81
N ASP A 184 -18.93 6.61 -3.12
CA ASP A 184 -20.05 7.17 -3.88
C ASP A 184 -19.73 7.10 -5.38
N ARG A 185 -20.13 5.99 -6.01
CA ARG A 185 -19.79 5.70 -7.42
C ARG A 185 -20.34 6.73 -8.42
N PRO A 186 -21.58 7.25 -8.29
CA PRO A 186 -22.07 8.35 -9.12
C PRO A 186 -21.19 9.61 -9.11
N GLU A 187 -20.42 9.83 -8.03
CA GLU A 187 -19.54 10.98 -7.87
C GLU A 187 -18.10 10.70 -8.35
N LEU A 188 -17.89 9.66 -9.18
CA LEU A 188 -16.64 9.44 -9.91
C LEU A 188 -16.60 10.31 -11.17
N TYR A 189 -15.68 11.26 -11.24
CA TYR A 189 -15.56 12.16 -12.39
C TYR A 189 -14.11 12.57 -12.66
N THR A 190 -13.85 13.05 -13.87
CA THR A 190 -12.59 13.73 -14.22
C THR A 190 -12.76 15.24 -14.13
N ILE A 191 -11.74 15.93 -13.64
CA ILE A 191 -11.75 17.40 -13.60
C ILE A 191 -11.77 17.95 -15.04
N ASP A 192 -12.65 18.91 -15.32
CA ASP A 192 -12.69 19.62 -16.58
C ASP A 192 -11.44 20.51 -16.74
N ASP A 193 -10.58 20.19 -17.71
CA ASP A 193 -9.34 20.90 -18.00
C ASP A 193 -9.46 21.73 -19.29
N ARG A 194 -10.21 22.82 -19.21
CA ARG A 194 -10.54 23.68 -20.37
C ARG A 194 -9.32 24.29 -21.06
N ASP A 195 -8.29 24.56 -20.27
CA ASP A 195 -7.05 25.17 -20.74
C ASP A 195 -6.02 24.11 -21.21
N ASN A 196 -6.37 22.81 -21.12
CA ASN A 196 -5.56 21.68 -21.55
C ASN A 196 -4.14 21.75 -20.97
N LEU A 197 -4.07 22.03 -19.66
CA LEU A 197 -2.86 22.17 -18.87
C LEU A 197 -2.28 20.80 -18.46
N MET A 198 -3.13 19.79 -18.42
CA MET A 198 -2.81 18.42 -18.01
C MET A 198 -2.84 17.49 -19.22
N VAL A 199 -1.84 16.61 -19.34
CA VAL A 199 -1.86 15.54 -20.37
C VAL A 199 -3.04 14.60 -20.15
N GLN A 200 -3.38 14.35 -18.89
CA GLN A 200 -4.50 13.55 -18.45
C GLN A 200 -5.21 14.24 -17.30
N GLU A 201 -6.49 14.46 -17.49
CA GLU A 201 -7.39 15.07 -16.54
C GLU A 201 -7.44 14.25 -15.23
N PRO A 202 -7.27 14.89 -14.06
CA PRO A 202 -7.32 14.20 -12.78
C PRO A 202 -8.64 13.46 -12.55
N LEU A 203 -8.56 12.25 -12.00
CA LEU A 203 -9.74 11.45 -11.63
C LEU A 203 -10.07 11.65 -10.14
N VAL A 204 -11.31 11.97 -9.84
CA VAL A 204 -11.78 12.25 -8.47
C VAL A 204 -12.76 11.17 -8.01
N ALA A 205 -12.59 10.68 -6.80
CA ALA A 205 -13.53 9.77 -6.14
C ALA A 205 -13.76 10.15 -4.68
N TRP A 206 -14.95 9.84 -4.17
CA TRP A 206 -15.38 10.13 -2.81
C TRP A 206 -15.51 8.86 -1.98
N PHE A 207 -15.02 8.92 -0.75
CA PHE A 207 -14.95 7.79 0.17
C PHE A 207 -15.46 8.17 1.55
N ARG A 208 -16.02 7.17 2.24
CA ARG A 208 -16.42 7.24 3.64
C ARG A 208 -16.00 5.98 4.37
N THR A 209 -15.43 6.08 5.56
CA THR A 209 -15.09 4.90 6.37
C THR A 209 -16.34 4.17 6.86
N VAL A 210 -16.33 2.83 6.88
CA VAL A 210 -17.51 2.01 7.26
C VAL A 210 -17.61 1.70 8.76
N ARG A 211 -16.56 2.02 9.54
CA ARG A 211 -16.47 1.62 10.96
C ARG A 211 -17.33 2.45 11.91
N ALA A 212 -17.65 3.70 11.56
CA ALA A 212 -18.51 4.56 12.36
C ALA A 212 -19.88 4.75 11.69
N PRO A 213 -20.94 5.05 12.46
CA PRO A 213 -22.21 5.51 11.92
C PRO A 213 -22.02 6.62 10.90
N ALA A 214 -22.88 6.68 9.89
CA ALA A 214 -22.69 7.55 8.72
C ALA A 214 -22.52 9.04 9.07
N ASP A 215 -23.19 9.52 10.12
CA ASP A 215 -23.13 10.89 10.65
C ASP A 215 -21.81 11.22 11.38
N LYS A 216 -21.02 10.21 11.72
CA LYS A 216 -19.73 10.34 12.44
C LYS A 216 -18.55 9.76 11.68
N ALA A 217 -18.81 9.18 10.50
CA ALA A 217 -17.78 8.54 9.70
C ALA A 217 -16.85 9.58 9.08
N PHE A 218 -15.56 9.25 9.03
CA PHE A 218 -14.60 10.06 8.30
C PHE A 218 -14.90 9.97 6.80
N THR A 219 -15.08 11.12 6.16
CA THR A 219 -15.30 11.28 4.72
C THR A 219 -14.12 12.00 4.10
N PHE A 220 -13.75 11.63 2.88
CA PHE A 220 -12.65 12.24 2.16
C PHE A 220 -12.83 12.03 0.65
N SER A 221 -12.24 12.91 -0.14
CA SER A 221 -12.06 12.70 -1.59
C SER A 221 -10.60 12.41 -1.90
N LEU A 222 -10.36 11.65 -2.96
CA LEU A 222 -9.04 11.46 -3.54
C LEU A 222 -9.04 11.99 -4.97
N VAL A 223 -8.03 12.80 -5.27
CA VAL A 223 -7.75 13.31 -6.62
C VAL A 223 -6.52 12.57 -7.13
N ASN A 224 -6.71 11.71 -8.12
CA ASN A 224 -5.67 10.93 -8.76
C ASN A 224 -5.13 11.69 -9.97
N VAL A 225 -3.84 12.02 -9.92
CA VAL A 225 -3.15 12.82 -10.93
C VAL A 225 -1.73 12.30 -11.14
N SER A 226 -1.29 12.28 -12.38
CA SER A 226 0.11 12.08 -12.78
C SER A 226 0.61 13.36 -13.45
N VAL A 227 1.75 13.85 -12.98
CA VAL A 227 2.47 14.95 -13.61
C VAL A 227 3.69 14.35 -14.28
N GLU A 228 3.71 14.38 -15.61
CA GLU A 228 4.87 14.00 -16.42
C GLU A 228 5.67 15.26 -16.73
N PRO A 229 6.82 15.50 -16.08
CA PRO A 229 7.57 16.75 -16.22
C PRO A 229 7.99 17.04 -17.67
N GLU A 230 8.23 16.00 -18.46
CA GLU A 230 8.55 16.09 -19.89
C GLU A 230 7.40 16.66 -20.75
N HIS A 231 6.17 16.62 -20.24
CA HIS A 231 4.97 17.10 -20.91
C HIS A 231 4.34 18.31 -20.19
N ALA A 232 5.00 18.83 -19.15
CA ALA A 232 4.57 20.05 -18.48
C ALA A 232 4.70 21.25 -19.44
N LYS A 233 3.57 21.87 -19.78
CA LYS A 233 3.55 23.14 -20.52
C LYS A 233 3.81 24.27 -19.52
N LEU A 234 5.07 24.70 -19.42
CA LEU A 234 5.48 25.91 -18.68
C LEU A 234 5.44 27.15 -19.58
#